data_AF-A0A3G4V5W2-F1
#
_entry.id   AF-A0A3G4V5W2-F1
#
_cell.length_a   1.000
_cell.length_b   1.000
_cell.length_c   1.000
_cell.angle_alpha   90.00
_cell.angle_beta   90.00
_cell.angle_gamma   90.00
#
_symmetry.space_group_name_H-M   'P 1'
#
loop_
_entity.id
_entity.type
_entity.pdbx_description
1 polymer ?
#
loop_
_entity_poly.entity_id
_entity_poly.type
_entity_poly.pdbx_seq_one_letter_code
_entity_poly.pdbx_strand_id
1 'polypeptide(L)'
;MELYFYQLLHVAFMMLLLAKAIFWILPTPTNQMSSRQNQKVAKRSKTLNVISTIIISISLVYFLSIEVGKAIFCLSVIISIVCRPDYASIIKGLKSILPLQVSGCFIALVLHMLVAGHGQNILMLSLVIFGFSIVVFYFAHSSEKISKKIPNFEIGLLAATLTPFTLYTHSSGFDIGPFIRRAANMGVIWGVGTLMIVLLPWCLSWFKRM
;
A
#
# COMPACT_ATOMS: atom_id res chain seq x y z
N MET A 1 18.62 5.24 26.44
CA MET A 1 18.65 5.19 24.95
C MET A 1 19.07 3.80 24.47
N GLU A 2 20.10 3.18 25.06
CA GLU A 2 20.56 1.83 24.71
C GLU A 2 19.52 0.72 24.93
N LEU A 3 18.73 0.78 26.01
CA LEU A 3 17.68 -0.21 26.29
C LEU A 3 16.59 -0.26 25.20
N TYR A 4 16.23 0.91 24.65
CA TYR A 4 15.27 1.04 23.55
C TYR A 4 15.82 0.49 22.25
N PHE A 5 17.11 0.72 21.96
CA PHE A 5 17.76 0.18 20.77
C PHE A 5 17.82 -1.35 20.81
N TYR A 6 18.14 -1.93 21.96
CA TYR A 6 18.19 -3.39 22.14
C TYR A 6 16.81 -4.03 21.96
N GLN A 7 15.77 -3.41 22.53
CA GLN A 7 14.37 -3.84 22.33
C GLN A 7 13.97 -3.77 20.85
N LEU A 8 14.32 -2.68 20.15
CA LEU A 8 14.02 -2.54 18.72
C LEU A 8 14.71 -3.62 17.88
N LEU A 9 15.99 -3.88 18.17
CA LEU A 9 16.77 -4.93 17.50
C LEU A 9 16.18 -6.31 17.74
N HIS A 10 15.77 -6.59 18.98
CA HIS A 10 15.14 -7.86 19.35
C HIS A 10 13.81 -8.05 18.60
N VAL A 11 12.95 -7.03 18.55
CA VAL A 11 11.69 -7.07 17.80
C VAL A 11 11.96 -7.28 16.30
N ALA A 12 12.93 -6.57 15.73
CA ALA A 12 13.30 -6.73 14.32
C ALA A 12 13.81 -8.15 14.01
N PHE A 13 14.61 -8.72 14.90
CA PHE A 13 15.10 -10.09 14.76
C PHE A 13 13.96 -11.11 14.82
N MET A 14 13.04 -10.97 15.78
CA MET A 14 11.86 -11.85 15.89
C MET A 14 10.94 -11.74 14.67
N MET A 15 10.72 -10.52 14.15
CA MET A 15 9.97 -10.30 12.91
C MET A 15 10.62 -11.00 11.71
N LEU A 16 11.96 -10.99 11.63
CA LEU A 16 12.70 -11.65 10.56
C LEU A 16 12.63 -13.17 10.64
N LEU A 17 12.72 -13.73 11.85
CA LEU A 17 12.52 -15.16 12.09
C LEU A 17 11.09 -15.60 11.74
N LEU A 18 10.10 -14.81 12.17
CA LEU A 18 8.70 -15.07 11.86
C LEU A 18 8.43 -15.01 10.35
N ALA A 19 8.96 -13.99 9.66
CA ALA A 19 8.85 -13.90 8.21
C ALA A 19 9.49 -15.12 7.52
N LYS A 20 10.68 -15.55 7.96
CA LYS A 20 11.35 -16.75 7.43
C LYS A 20 10.51 -18.01 7.67
N ALA A 21 9.94 -18.17 8.87
CA ALA A 21 9.07 -19.29 9.19
C ALA A 21 7.82 -19.30 8.29
N ILE A 22 7.18 -18.16 8.09
CA ILE A 22 6.02 -18.02 7.20
C ILE A 22 6.37 -18.39 5.75
N PHE A 23 7.49 -17.93 5.21
CA PHE A 23 7.93 -18.30 3.86
C PHE A 23 8.32 -19.77 3.73
N TRP A 24 8.72 -20.41 4.83
CA TRP A 24 9.04 -21.82 4.85
C TRP A 24 7.79 -22.71 4.95
N ILE A 25 6.78 -22.27 5.71
CA ILE A 25 5.52 -22.98 5.92
C ILE A 25 4.57 -22.80 4.73
N LEU A 26 4.50 -21.60 4.16
CA LEU A 26 3.66 -21.33 3.00
C LEU A 26 4.27 -22.03 1.78
N PRO A 27 3.51 -22.91 1.10
CA PRO A 27 4.01 -23.59 -0.08
C PRO A 27 4.38 -22.55 -1.13
N THR A 28 5.65 -22.52 -1.52
CA THR A 28 6.07 -21.82 -2.74
C THR A 28 5.64 -22.72 -3.89
N PRO A 29 4.69 -22.30 -4.75
CA PRO A 29 4.22 -23.14 -5.84
C PRO A 29 5.39 -23.39 -6.80
N THR A 30 6.06 -24.52 -6.58
CA THR A 30 7.14 -25.04 -7.40
C THR A 30 6.50 -26.09 -8.28
N ASN A 31 6.00 -25.62 -9.42
CA ASN A 31 5.47 -26.38 -10.55
C ASN A 31 4.08 -27.02 -10.47
N GLN A 32 3.37 -26.87 -11.60
CA GLN A 32 2.27 -27.71 -12.11
C GLN A 32 0.87 -27.55 -11.50
N MET A 33 0.14 -26.51 -11.93
CA MET A 33 -1.21 -26.70 -12.48
C MET A 33 -1.69 -25.44 -13.23
N SER A 34 -2.43 -25.67 -14.31
CA SER A 34 -3.12 -24.70 -15.18
C SER A 34 -2.36 -24.25 -16.44
N SER A 35 -2.61 -25.01 -17.51
CA SER A 35 -2.54 -24.52 -18.89
C SER A 35 -3.44 -23.29 -19.07
N ARG A 36 -3.06 -22.38 -19.99
CA ARG A 36 -3.75 -21.12 -20.39
C ARG A 36 -3.51 -19.88 -19.55
N GLN A 37 -2.24 -19.51 -19.35
CA GLN A 37 -1.83 -18.13 -19.64
C GLN A 37 -0.32 -18.11 -19.79
N ASN A 38 0.15 -17.78 -21.00
CA ASN A 38 1.54 -17.39 -21.25
C ASN A 38 1.85 -16.04 -20.57
N GLN A 39 1.65 -15.92 -19.26
CA GLN A 39 2.31 -14.87 -18.49
C GLN A 39 3.73 -15.37 -18.25
N LYS A 40 4.65 -15.01 -19.15
CA LYS A 40 6.08 -15.03 -18.85
C LYS A 40 6.23 -14.27 -17.54
N VAL A 41 6.51 -14.97 -16.44
CA VAL A 41 6.86 -14.35 -15.16
C VAL A 41 8.12 -13.55 -15.44
N ALA A 42 7.97 -12.23 -15.65
CA ALA A 42 9.07 -11.37 -16.02
C ALA A 42 10.09 -11.39 -14.88
N LYS A 43 11.27 -11.99 -15.14
CA LYS A 43 12.34 -12.08 -14.16
C LYS A 43 12.80 -10.66 -13.84
N ARG A 44 12.54 -10.22 -12.60
CA ARG A 44 12.89 -8.89 -12.14
C ARG A 44 14.40 -8.70 -12.16
N SER A 45 14.85 -7.57 -12.71
CA SER A 45 16.28 -7.25 -12.81
C SER A 45 16.88 -7.03 -11.42
N LYS A 46 18.13 -7.46 -11.21
CA LYS A 46 18.91 -7.17 -9.98
C LYS A 46 18.98 -5.67 -9.70
N THR A 47 19.11 -4.85 -10.75
CA THR A 47 19.14 -3.38 -10.63
C THR A 47 17.83 -2.83 -10.07
N LEU A 48 16.69 -3.36 -10.53
CA LEU A 48 15.36 -2.98 -10.03
C LEU A 48 15.17 -3.35 -8.56
N ASN A 49 15.71 -4.49 -8.11
CA ASN A 49 15.68 -4.86 -6.71
C ASN A 49 16.45 -3.85 -5.85
N VAL A 50 17.67 -3.48 -6.25
CA VAL A 50 18.48 -2.49 -5.52
C VAL A 50 17.77 -1.13 -5.47
N ILE A 51 17.27 -0.64 -6.60
CA ILE A 51 16.49 0.61 -6.68
C ILE A 51 15.31 0.58 -5.70
N SER A 52 14.58 -0.53 -5.69
CA SER A 52 13.38 -0.65 -4.88
C SER A 52 13.71 -0.72 -3.39
N THR A 53 14.77 -1.42 -3.01
CA THR A 53 15.26 -1.41 -1.63
C THR A 53 15.63 -0.01 -1.18
N ILE A 54 16.35 0.76 -2.01
CA ILE A 54 16.72 2.15 -1.69
C ILE A 54 15.46 3.01 -1.50
N ILE A 55 14.49 2.92 -2.42
CA ILE A 55 13.23 3.68 -2.32
C ILE A 55 12.47 3.30 -1.05
N ILE A 56 12.35 2.01 -0.73
CA ILE A 56 11.66 1.54 0.49
C ILE A 56 12.37 2.05 1.73
N SER A 57 13.70 1.93 1.81
CA SER A 57 14.47 2.38 2.97
C SER A 57 14.36 3.88 3.19
N ILE A 58 14.49 4.70 2.14
CA ILE A 58 14.34 6.16 2.24
C ILE A 58 12.92 6.53 2.65
N SER A 59 11.91 5.89 2.05
CA SER A 59 10.51 6.11 2.40
C SER A 59 10.21 5.74 3.85
N LEU A 60 10.77 4.63 4.33
CA LEU A 60 10.63 4.17 5.70
C LEU A 60 11.22 5.19 6.68
N VAL A 61 12.45 5.68 6.44
CA VAL A 61 13.08 6.71 7.28
C VAL A 61 12.26 8.00 7.30
N TYR A 62 11.76 8.43 6.14
CA TYR A 62 10.89 9.62 6.04
C TYR A 62 9.62 9.46 6.87
N PHE A 63 8.91 8.34 6.74
CA PHE A 63 7.65 8.14 7.48
C PHE A 63 7.85 7.94 8.98
N LEU A 64 8.91 7.22 9.37
CA LEU A 64 9.23 7.06 10.79
C LEU A 64 9.57 8.39 11.46
N SER A 65 10.17 9.33 10.71
CA SER A 65 10.44 10.70 11.19
C SER A 65 9.18 11.55 11.41
N ILE A 66 8.04 11.18 10.82
CA ILE A 66 6.79 11.94 10.90
C ILE A 66 5.83 11.31 11.92
N GLU A 67 5.40 10.06 11.71
CA GLU A 67 4.42 9.40 12.58
C GLU A 67 4.39 7.88 12.38
N VAL A 68 4.95 7.12 13.34
CA VAL A 68 5.17 5.66 13.23
C VAL A 68 3.88 4.85 12.98
N GLY A 69 2.76 5.21 13.60
CA GLY A 69 1.49 4.47 13.45
C GLY A 69 0.83 4.62 12.08
N LYS A 70 1.02 5.77 11.41
CA LYS A 70 0.47 6.05 10.07
C LYS A 70 1.45 5.69 8.95
N ALA A 71 2.75 5.64 9.28
CA ALA A 71 3.86 5.32 8.39
C ALA A 71 3.68 4.00 7.64
N ILE A 72 3.26 2.94 8.34
CA ILE A 72 3.22 1.57 7.82
C ILE A 72 2.28 1.46 6.62
N PHE A 73 1.12 2.11 6.69
CA PHE A 73 0.13 2.06 5.61
C PHE A 73 0.51 2.92 4.42
N CYS A 74 1.25 4.01 4.65
CA CYS A 74 1.79 4.80 3.55
C CYS A 74 2.90 4.03 2.83
N LEU A 75 3.75 3.35 3.61
CA LEU A 75 4.85 2.55 3.11
C LEU A 75 4.37 1.30 2.36
N SER A 76 3.27 0.65 2.79
CA SER A 76 2.73 -0.53 2.10
C SER A 76 2.34 -0.23 0.64
N VAL A 77 1.82 0.98 0.37
CA VAL A 77 1.51 1.44 -0.99
C VAL A 77 2.79 1.55 -1.83
N ILE A 78 3.86 2.14 -1.27
CA ILE A 78 5.15 2.27 -1.95
C ILE A 78 5.73 0.90 -2.25
N ILE A 79 5.78 0.00 -1.25
CA ILE A 79 6.26 -1.38 -1.39
C ILE A 79 5.51 -2.08 -2.51
N SER A 80 4.17 -1.98 -2.54
CA SER A 80 3.33 -2.63 -3.56
C SER A 80 3.64 -2.19 -5.00
N ILE A 81 4.24 -1.03 -5.17
CA ILE A 81 4.55 -0.44 -6.47
C ILE A 81 5.96 -0.76 -6.87
N VAL A 82 6.93 -0.47 -6.02
CA VAL A 82 8.34 -0.70 -6.36
C VAL A 82 8.66 -2.20 -6.47
N CYS A 83 7.89 -3.06 -5.79
CA CYS A 83 8.04 -4.51 -5.90
C CYS A 83 7.49 -5.15 -7.19
N ARG A 84 6.96 -4.36 -8.12
CA ARG A 84 6.48 -4.85 -9.41
C ARG A 84 7.63 -5.38 -10.29
N PRO A 85 7.36 -6.32 -11.22
CA PRO A 85 8.40 -7.08 -11.90
C PRO A 85 9.19 -6.25 -12.93
N ASP A 86 8.59 -5.23 -13.51
CA ASP A 86 9.17 -4.39 -14.56
C ASP A 86 8.85 -2.90 -14.39
N TYR A 87 9.65 -2.06 -15.04
CA TYR A 87 9.57 -0.60 -14.93
C TYR A 87 8.24 -0.02 -15.45
N ALA A 88 7.66 -0.60 -16.51
CA ALA A 88 6.38 -0.14 -17.04
C ALA A 88 5.24 -0.44 -16.04
N SER A 89 5.28 -1.60 -15.39
CA SER A 89 4.37 -1.94 -14.29
C SER A 89 4.54 -1.02 -13.08
N ILE A 90 5.76 -0.63 -12.74
CA ILE A 90 6.03 0.36 -11.68
C ILE A 90 5.38 1.70 -12.02
N ILE A 91 5.62 2.24 -13.22
CA ILE A 91 4.99 3.51 -13.66
C ILE A 91 3.47 3.41 -13.65
N LYS A 92 2.91 2.29 -14.13
CA LYS A 92 1.46 2.07 -14.14
C LYS A 92 0.89 2.05 -12.71
N GLY A 93 1.58 1.37 -11.79
CA GLY A 93 1.23 1.36 -10.37
C GLY A 93 1.30 2.75 -9.73
N LEU A 94 2.34 3.51 -10.03
CA LEU A 94 2.52 4.88 -9.53
C LEU A 94 1.39 5.81 -9.98
N LYS A 95 1.03 5.78 -11.27
CA LYS A 95 -0.10 6.56 -11.82
C LYS A 95 -1.43 6.21 -11.17
N SER A 96 -1.57 4.98 -10.66
CA SER A 96 -2.78 4.54 -9.97
C SER A 96 -2.85 4.97 -8.50
N ILE A 97 -1.76 5.41 -7.86
CA ILE A 97 -1.76 5.82 -6.43
C ILE A 97 -2.76 6.93 -6.19
N LEU A 98 -2.60 8.07 -6.87
CA LEU A 98 -3.42 9.25 -6.62
C LEU A 98 -4.92 8.96 -6.75
N PRO A 99 -5.42 8.45 -7.89
CA PRO A 99 -6.85 8.20 -8.02
C PRO A 99 -7.34 7.15 -7.03
N LEU A 100 -6.54 6.15 -6.68
CA LEU A 100 -6.97 5.08 -5.76
C LEU A 100 -6.96 5.52 -4.30
N GLN A 101 -5.88 6.14 -3.84
CA GLN A 101 -5.67 6.52 -2.45
C GLN A 101 -6.46 7.78 -2.08
N VAL A 102 -6.52 8.79 -2.95
CA VAL A 102 -7.32 9.99 -2.69
C VAL A 102 -8.80 9.64 -2.68
N SER A 103 -9.28 8.85 -3.64
CA SER A 103 -10.68 8.38 -3.64
C SER A 103 -10.97 7.49 -2.44
N GLY A 104 -10.05 6.60 -2.06
CA GLY A 104 -10.21 5.77 -0.87
C GLY A 104 -10.31 6.60 0.41
N CYS A 105 -9.46 7.61 0.58
CA CYS A 105 -9.54 8.52 1.73
C CYS A 105 -10.85 9.32 1.74
N PHE A 106 -11.33 9.75 0.56
CA PHE A 106 -12.60 10.46 0.44
C PHE A 106 -13.80 9.56 0.78
N ILE A 107 -13.85 8.34 0.25
CA ILE A 107 -14.91 7.38 0.59
C ILE A 107 -14.85 7.06 2.09
N ALA A 108 -13.65 6.86 2.64
CA ALA A 108 -13.48 6.58 4.07
C ALA A 108 -14.01 7.73 4.94
N LEU A 109 -13.81 8.98 4.51
CA LEU A 109 -14.39 10.14 5.15
C LEU A 109 -15.92 10.11 5.08
N VAL A 110 -16.52 9.78 3.93
CA VAL A 110 -17.98 9.63 3.80
C VAL A 110 -18.51 8.54 4.74
N LEU A 111 -17.85 7.38 4.78
CA LEU A 111 -18.21 6.29 5.70
C LEU A 111 -18.08 6.75 7.16
N HIS A 112 -17.03 7.52 7.50
CA HIS A 112 -16.85 8.11 8.82
C HIS A 112 -18.01 9.03 9.19
N MET A 113 -18.50 9.84 8.24
CA MET A 113 -19.69 10.69 8.48
C MET A 113 -20.94 9.84 8.77
N LEU A 114 -21.12 8.72 8.07
CA LEU A 114 -22.28 7.83 8.27
C LEU A 114 -22.30 7.20 9.68
N VAL A 115 -21.14 6.97 10.28
CA VAL A 115 -21.00 6.39 11.62
C VAL A 115 -20.70 7.43 12.70
N ALA A 116 -20.77 8.72 12.38
CA ALA A 116 -20.53 9.80 13.32
C ALA A 116 -21.47 9.67 14.54
N GLY A 117 -20.91 9.82 15.74
CA GLY A 117 -21.64 9.61 17.00
C GLY A 117 -21.86 8.14 17.40
N HIS A 118 -21.54 7.18 16.51
CA HIS A 118 -21.72 5.75 16.74
C HIS A 118 -20.44 4.94 16.55
N GLY A 119 -19.26 5.59 16.58
CA GLY A 119 -17.97 4.96 16.30
C GLY A 119 -17.58 3.78 17.20
N GLN A 120 -18.21 3.60 18.37
CA GLN A 120 -18.01 2.42 19.24
C GLN A 120 -19.05 1.32 19.04
N ASN A 121 -20.11 1.57 18.27
CA ASN A 121 -21.10 0.56 17.98
C ASN A 121 -20.52 -0.41 16.94
N ILE A 122 -19.94 -1.50 17.44
CA ILE A 122 -19.31 -2.55 16.63
C ILE A 122 -20.29 -3.06 15.56
N LEU A 123 -21.58 -3.23 15.89
CA LEU A 123 -22.58 -3.71 14.94
C LEU A 123 -22.74 -2.72 13.77
N MET A 124 -22.87 -1.43 14.06
CA MET A 124 -23.00 -0.40 13.02
C MET A 124 -21.73 -0.29 12.18
N LEU A 125 -20.55 -0.32 12.81
CA LEU A 125 -19.27 -0.30 12.12
C LEU A 125 -19.11 -1.52 11.19
N SER A 126 -19.46 -2.72 11.68
CA SER A 126 -19.46 -3.95 10.90
C SER A 126 -20.43 -3.88 9.73
N LEU A 127 -21.66 -3.39 9.92
CA LEU A 127 -22.63 -3.24 8.84
C LEU A 127 -22.13 -2.29 7.74
N VAL A 128 -21.51 -1.17 8.11
CA VAL A 128 -20.95 -0.21 7.15
C VAL A 128 -19.78 -0.81 6.37
N ILE A 129 -18.84 -1.48 7.06
CA ILE A 129 -17.70 -2.16 6.41
C ILE A 129 -18.19 -3.27 5.48
N PHE A 130 -19.15 -4.08 5.93
CA PHE A 130 -19.67 -5.20 5.17
C PHE A 130 -20.48 -4.72 3.96
N GLY A 131 -21.34 -3.72 4.14
CA GLY A 131 -22.09 -3.08 3.06
C GLY A 131 -21.18 -2.47 2.00
N PHE A 132 -20.16 -1.70 2.41
CA PHE A 132 -19.17 -1.17 1.48
C PHE A 132 -18.43 -2.28 0.72
N SER A 133 -18.04 -3.35 1.43
CA SER A 133 -17.35 -4.49 0.81
C SER A 133 -18.22 -5.18 -0.24
N ILE A 134 -19.50 -5.45 0.06
CA ILE A 134 -20.47 -6.01 -0.89
C ILE A 134 -20.58 -5.13 -2.13
N VAL A 135 -20.71 -3.82 -1.96
CA VAL A 135 -20.83 -2.88 -3.09
C VAL A 135 -19.60 -2.95 -3.98
N VAL A 136 -18.40 -2.92 -3.41
CA VAL A 136 -17.15 -3.03 -4.18
C VAL A 136 -17.07 -4.38 -4.89
N PHE A 137 -17.40 -5.49 -4.22
CA PHE A 137 -17.39 -6.84 -4.83
C PHE A 137 -18.43 -7.00 -5.93
N TYR A 138 -19.62 -6.42 -5.76
CA TYR A 138 -20.67 -6.42 -6.79
C TYR A 138 -20.18 -5.72 -8.06
N PHE A 139 -19.56 -4.54 -7.92
CA PHE A 139 -18.96 -3.84 -9.05
C PHE A 139 -17.73 -4.55 -9.62
N ALA A 140 -16.95 -5.27 -8.79
CA ALA A 140 -15.83 -6.10 -9.24
C ALA A 140 -16.28 -7.30 -10.09
N HIS A 141 -17.51 -7.78 -9.91
CA HIS A 141 -18.05 -8.90 -10.69
C HIS A 141 -18.83 -8.41 -11.93
N SER A 142 -19.36 -7.19 -11.89
CA SER A 142 -20.01 -6.56 -13.03
C SER A 142 -18.97 -6.06 -14.04
N SER A 143 -18.60 -6.93 -14.98
CA SER A 143 -17.60 -6.71 -16.06
C SER A 143 -17.78 -5.41 -16.86
N GLU A 144 -18.94 -4.76 -16.80
CA GLU A 144 -19.30 -3.63 -17.66
C GLU A 144 -18.74 -2.28 -17.16
N LYS A 145 -18.40 -2.16 -15.87
CA LYS A 145 -18.06 -0.87 -15.23
C LYS A 145 -16.63 -0.76 -14.70
N ILE A 146 -15.85 -1.84 -14.79
CA ILE A 146 -14.49 -1.88 -14.24
C ILE A 146 -13.53 -1.18 -15.19
N SER A 147 -12.83 -0.16 -14.66
CA SER A 147 -11.72 0.48 -15.35
C SER A 147 -10.58 -0.53 -15.54
N LYS A 148 -10.55 -1.24 -16.68
CA LYS A 148 -9.46 -2.13 -17.11
C LYS A 148 -8.08 -1.45 -17.10
N LYS A 149 -8.03 -0.13 -16.91
CA LYS A 149 -6.80 0.68 -16.85
C LYS A 149 -5.99 0.44 -15.58
N ILE A 150 -6.61 0.09 -14.45
CA ILE A 150 -5.89 -0.13 -13.17
C ILE A 150 -6.06 -1.61 -12.75
N PRO A 151 -4.99 -2.42 -12.74
CA PRO A 151 -5.08 -3.81 -12.31
C PRO A 151 -5.38 -3.89 -10.79
N ASN A 152 -6.32 -4.77 -10.41
CA ASN A 152 -6.75 -4.98 -9.03
C ASN A 152 -7.28 -3.71 -8.34
N PHE A 153 -7.98 -2.86 -9.09
CA PHE A 153 -8.50 -1.59 -8.60
C PHE A 153 -9.40 -1.76 -7.37
N GLU A 154 -10.21 -2.81 -7.34
CA GLU A 154 -11.24 -3.08 -6.33
C GLU A 154 -10.61 -3.44 -5.00
N ILE A 155 -9.62 -4.34 -5.04
CA ILE A 155 -8.82 -4.71 -3.87
C ILE A 155 -8.04 -3.49 -3.36
N GLY A 156 -7.47 -2.72 -4.28
CA GLY A 156 -6.77 -1.49 -3.94
C GLY A 156 -7.69 -0.44 -3.29
N LEU A 157 -8.90 -0.26 -3.82
CA LEU A 157 -9.89 0.68 -3.31
C LEU A 157 -10.41 0.27 -1.94
N LEU A 158 -10.66 -1.03 -1.72
CA LEU A 158 -10.98 -1.59 -0.42
C LEU A 158 -9.91 -1.26 0.60
N ALA A 159 -8.64 -1.58 0.30
CA ALA A 159 -7.54 -1.30 1.21
C ALA A 159 -7.37 0.21 1.47
N ALA A 160 -7.47 1.04 0.42
CA ALA A 160 -7.34 2.49 0.50
C ALA A 160 -8.48 3.16 1.27
N THR A 161 -9.66 2.53 1.34
CA THR A 161 -10.84 3.04 2.06
C THR A 161 -10.89 2.52 3.49
N LEU A 162 -10.80 1.19 3.66
CA LEU A 162 -10.98 0.56 4.97
C LEU A 162 -9.86 0.93 5.93
N THR A 163 -8.62 1.11 5.44
CA THR A 163 -7.48 1.49 6.28
C THR A 163 -7.69 2.83 6.99
N PRO A 164 -7.90 3.96 6.29
CA PRO A 164 -8.18 5.23 6.97
C PRO A 164 -9.49 5.20 7.76
N PHE A 165 -10.52 4.48 7.28
CA PHE A 165 -11.77 4.37 8.01
C PHE A 165 -11.58 3.73 9.39
N THR A 166 -10.85 2.61 9.48
CA THR A 166 -10.60 1.94 10.77
C THR A 166 -9.59 2.68 11.65
N LEU A 167 -8.63 3.39 11.04
CA LEU A 167 -7.61 4.12 11.80
C LEU A 167 -8.09 5.45 12.38
N TYR A 168 -9.04 6.11 11.73
CA TYR A 168 -9.42 7.48 12.09
C TYR A 168 -10.86 7.59 12.60
N THR A 169 -11.66 6.54 12.48
CA THR A 169 -12.97 6.49 13.13
C THR A 169 -12.80 6.12 14.59
N HIS A 170 -12.75 7.14 15.45
CA HIS A 170 -12.77 7.01 16.90
C HIS A 170 -14.06 7.57 17.50
N SER A 171 -14.28 7.26 18.77
CA SER A 171 -15.54 7.46 19.50
C SER A 171 -15.87 8.88 19.91
N SER A 172 -14.91 9.81 19.84
CA SER A 172 -15.00 11.09 20.54
C SER A 172 -15.29 12.31 19.66
N GLY A 173 -15.49 12.15 18.35
CA GLY A 173 -15.89 13.28 17.52
C GLY A 173 -15.75 13.10 16.02
N PHE A 174 -16.13 14.15 15.31
CA PHE A 174 -16.04 14.27 13.85
C PHE A 174 -14.73 14.96 13.49
N ASP A 175 -13.65 14.19 13.34
CA ASP A 175 -12.34 14.70 12.94
C ASP A 175 -12.00 14.31 11.50
N ILE A 176 -12.06 15.30 10.61
CA ILE A 176 -11.75 15.15 9.18
C ILE A 176 -10.24 15.28 8.93
N GLY A 177 -9.51 15.94 9.83
CA GLY A 177 -8.09 16.29 9.67
C GLY A 177 -7.19 15.10 9.31
N PRO A 178 -7.33 13.93 9.94
CA PRO A 178 -6.55 12.74 9.62
C PRO A 178 -6.74 12.23 8.19
N PHE A 179 -7.96 12.28 7.66
CA PHE A 179 -8.27 11.85 6.29
C PHE A 179 -7.60 12.76 5.26
N ILE A 180 -7.68 14.08 5.45
CA ILE A 180 -7.04 15.07 4.58
C ILE A 180 -5.52 14.94 4.65
N ARG A 181 -4.95 14.85 5.87
CA ARG A 181 -3.50 14.68 6.06
C ARG A 181 -2.99 13.43 5.39
N ARG A 182 -3.74 12.33 5.45
CA ARG A 182 -3.40 11.09 4.74
C ARG A 182 -3.44 11.27 3.23
N ALA A 183 -4.48 11.89 2.68
CA ALA A 183 -4.58 12.16 1.25
C ALA A 183 -3.41 13.04 0.76
N ALA A 184 -3.03 14.07 1.55
CA ALA A 184 -1.88 14.92 1.26
C ALA A 184 -0.56 14.13 1.30
N ASN A 185 -0.35 13.29 2.31
CA ASN A 185 0.83 12.41 2.40
C ASN A 185 0.92 11.47 1.19
N MET A 186 -0.20 10.94 0.70
CA MET A 186 -0.25 10.14 -0.53
C MET A 186 0.14 10.95 -1.77
N GLY A 187 -0.24 12.21 -1.83
CA GLY A 187 0.20 13.14 -2.88
C GLY A 187 1.72 13.39 -2.86
N VAL A 188 2.28 13.62 -1.67
CA VAL A 188 3.73 13.76 -1.49
C VAL A 188 4.47 12.49 -1.92
N ILE A 189 3.98 11.32 -1.51
CA ILE A 189 4.53 10.02 -1.93
C ILE A 189 4.53 9.85 -3.43
N TRP A 190 3.41 10.19 -4.05
CA TRP A 190 3.31 10.10 -5.49
C TRP A 190 4.33 11.01 -6.18
N GLY A 191 4.50 12.25 -5.68
CA GLY A 191 5.50 13.19 -6.18
C GLY A 191 6.93 12.68 -6.00
N VAL A 192 7.30 12.31 -4.78
CA VAL A 192 8.64 11.77 -4.45
C VAL A 192 8.91 10.48 -5.20
N GLY A 193 7.95 9.56 -5.23
CA GLY A 193 8.05 8.29 -5.97
C GLY A 193 8.25 8.51 -7.46
N THR A 194 7.54 9.48 -8.06
CA THR A 194 7.71 9.85 -9.48
C THR A 194 9.10 10.40 -9.73
N LEU A 195 9.55 11.32 -8.87
CA LEU A 195 10.87 11.91 -8.96
C LEU A 195 11.98 10.85 -8.84
N MET A 196 11.87 9.95 -7.86
CA MET A 196 12.83 8.87 -7.66
C MET A 196 12.83 7.87 -8.82
N ILE A 197 11.65 7.47 -9.33
CA ILE A 197 11.54 6.52 -10.45
C ILE A 197 12.13 7.12 -11.73
N VAL A 198 12.02 8.43 -11.94
CA VAL A 198 12.61 9.13 -13.10
C VAL A 198 14.12 9.36 -12.92
N LEU A 199 14.57 9.79 -11.74
CA LEU A 199 15.96 10.17 -11.49
C LEU A 199 16.89 8.96 -11.26
N LEU A 200 16.43 7.89 -10.62
CA LEU A 200 17.29 6.73 -10.31
C LEU A 200 17.84 6.02 -11.56
N PRO A 201 17.07 5.76 -12.62
CA PRO A 201 17.61 5.20 -13.86
C PRO A 201 18.67 6.11 -14.49
N TRP A 202 18.48 7.43 -14.41
CA TRP A 202 19.44 8.41 -14.91
C TRP A 202 20.75 8.38 -14.12
N CYS A 203 20.68 8.45 -12.78
CA CYS A 203 21.85 8.31 -11.91
C CYS A 203 22.59 6.99 -12.09
N LEU A 204 21.87 5.87 -12.23
CA LEU A 204 22.48 4.55 -12.42
C LEU A 204 23.12 4.39 -13.80
N SER A 205 22.57 5.04 -14.83
CA SER A 205 23.19 5.07 -16.16
C SER A 205 24.47 5.90 -16.18
N TRP A 206 24.52 6.97 -15.38
CA TRP A 206 25.70 7.81 -15.22
C TRP A 206 26.81 7.07 -14.48
N PHE A 207 26.47 6.35 -13.40
CA PHE A 207 27.43 5.56 -12.63
C PHE A 207 28.00 4.36 -13.41
N LYS A 208 27.32 3.86 -14.44
CA LYS A 208 27.84 2.82 -15.35
C LYS A 208 28.77 3.35 -16.44
N ARG A 209 28.79 4.67 -16.66
CA ARG A 209 29.64 5.34 -17.67
C ARG A 209 30.95 5.87 -17.10
N MET A 210 31.05 5.99 -15.78
CA MET A 210 32.31 6.18 -15.04
C MET A 210 32.95 4.83 -14.76
#